data_AF-A0A2V8N743-F1
#
_entry.id   AF-A0A2V8N743-F1
#
_cell.length_a   1.000
_cell.length_b   1.000
_cell.length_c   1.000
_cell.angle_alpha   90.00
_cell.angle_beta   90.00
_cell.angle_gamma   90.00
#
_symmetry.space_group_name_H-M   'P 1'
#
loop_
_entity.id
_entity.type
_entity.pdbx_description
1 polymer ?
#
loop_
_entity_poly.entity_id
_entity_poly.type
_entity_poly.pdbx_seq_one_letter_code
_entity_poly.pdbx_strand_id
1 'polypeptide(L)'
;MNPNISEFHSGVIAPVECVKEGWNLIKDRYWLFFGISIVGLLVGSAFAIVLMGPMMCGIFICFLQRKRGEQVEFGTVFKGFEYFVPGLIVQLIKAIPIIVLMVPFYIVMLAVMFSNMPRGGEPIDERSVMFPMFGIEIVFFLVVIVVSILIELFFVFAFPLVVDRRLSGLEAIKLSFRACKANFSGVLGLLLLNAAFGIVGLLCCLIGAYFYLPVSFASYVVAYRRIFPEIPQNFPLPPPPPASWA
;
A
#
# COMPACT_ATOMS: atom_id res chain seq x y z
N MET A 1 -25.67 -7.15 4.44
CA MET A 1 -24.51 -6.27 4.71
C MET A 1 -24.88 -5.41 5.90
N ASN A 2 -24.11 -5.46 7.00
CA ASN A 2 -24.36 -4.62 8.17
C ASN A 2 -24.01 -3.16 7.80
N PRO A 3 -24.96 -2.20 7.83
CA PRO A 3 -24.76 -0.85 7.25
C PRO A 3 -23.54 -0.12 7.80
N ASN A 4 -23.20 -0.36 9.08
CA ASN A 4 -22.04 0.21 9.75
C ASN A 4 -20.69 -0.19 9.11
N ILE A 5 -20.60 -1.35 8.45
CA ILE A 5 -19.35 -1.87 7.85
C ILE A 5 -18.99 -1.12 6.55
N SER A 6 -19.93 -0.41 5.93
CA SER A 6 -19.69 0.34 4.69
C SER A 6 -19.62 1.85 4.89
N GLU A 7 -19.89 2.35 6.09
CA GLU A 7 -19.92 3.78 6.39
C GLU A 7 -18.49 4.36 6.47
N PHE A 8 -18.34 5.57 5.94
CA PHE A 8 -17.09 6.34 5.94
C PHE A 8 -17.34 7.85 5.92
N HIS A 9 -16.39 8.61 6.45
CA HIS A 9 -16.40 10.07 6.44
C HIS A 9 -15.72 10.65 5.19
N SER A 10 -16.12 11.85 4.79
CA SER A 10 -15.54 12.61 3.67
C SER A 10 -14.92 13.93 4.15
N GLY A 11 -13.88 14.40 3.45
CA GLY A 11 -13.22 15.68 3.74
C GLY A 11 -12.36 15.70 5.01
N VAL A 12 -11.99 14.54 5.56
CA VAL A 12 -11.35 14.42 6.90
C VAL A 12 -9.83 14.26 6.87
N ILE A 13 -9.21 14.22 5.68
CA ILE A 13 -7.79 13.94 5.53
C ILE A 13 -6.99 15.23 5.46
N ALA A 14 -6.09 15.41 6.43
CA ALA A 14 -5.06 16.45 6.41
C ALA A 14 -3.69 15.78 6.25
N PRO A 15 -3.06 15.82 5.05
CA PRO A 15 -1.87 15.03 4.73
C PRO A 15 -0.72 15.14 5.73
N VAL A 16 -0.36 16.38 6.09
CA VAL A 16 0.75 16.66 7.02
C VAL A 16 0.45 16.12 8.41
N GLU A 17 -0.79 16.26 8.88
CA GLU A 17 -1.20 15.75 10.19
C GLU A 17 -1.24 14.22 10.21
N CYS A 18 -1.65 13.56 9.12
CA CYS A 18 -1.56 12.10 9.00
C CYS A 18 -0.11 11.61 9.14
N VAL A 19 0.86 12.29 8.55
CA VAL A 19 2.29 11.93 8.67
C VAL A 19 2.80 12.18 10.09
N LYS A 20 2.48 13.33 10.70
CA LYS A 20 2.89 13.65 12.08
C LYS A 20 2.30 12.67 13.10
N GLU A 21 1.00 12.38 13.00
CA GLU A 21 0.34 11.40 13.85
C GLU A 21 0.87 9.99 13.57
N GLY A 22 1.15 9.66 12.32
CA GLY A 22 1.78 8.39 11.93
C GLY A 22 3.14 8.22 12.59
N TRP A 23 3.98 9.25 12.58
CA TRP A 23 5.25 9.27 13.31
C TRP A 23 5.04 9.08 14.82
N ASN A 24 4.15 9.86 15.43
CA ASN A 24 3.83 9.76 16.85
C ASN A 24 3.30 8.37 17.25
N LEU A 25 2.59 7.69 16.35
CA LEU A 25 2.07 6.35 16.60
C LEU A 25 3.17 5.31 16.81
N ILE A 26 4.28 5.42 16.06
CA ILE A 26 5.32 4.39 16.04
C ILE A 26 6.63 4.78 16.70
N LYS A 27 6.90 6.07 16.95
CA LYS A 27 8.21 6.57 17.42
C LYS A 27 8.78 5.82 18.62
N ASP A 28 7.95 5.45 19.60
CA ASP A 28 8.38 4.78 20.82
C ASP A 28 8.87 3.34 20.58
N ARG A 29 8.42 2.71 19.49
CA ARG A 29 8.80 1.35 19.07
C ARG A 29 9.23 1.33 17.61
N TYR A 30 9.90 2.39 17.16
CA TYR A 30 10.19 2.60 15.74
C TYR A 30 10.89 1.40 15.10
N TRP A 31 11.91 0.84 15.77
CA TRP A 31 12.69 -0.29 15.26
C TRP A 31 11.87 -1.56 15.03
N LEU A 32 10.83 -1.79 15.83
CA LEU A 32 9.91 -2.91 15.61
C LEU A 32 9.14 -2.73 14.31
N PHE A 33 8.56 -1.54 14.08
CA PHE A 33 7.80 -1.23 12.87
C PHE A 33 8.68 -1.12 11.63
N PHE A 34 9.92 -0.67 11.79
CA PHE A 34 10.94 -0.73 10.76
C PHE A 34 11.20 -2.19 10.36
N GLY A 35 11.48 -3.08 11.32
CA GLY A 35 11.66 -4.51 11.06
C GLY A 35 10.44 -5.15 10.38
N ILE A 36 9.22 -4.86 10.87
CA ILE A 36 7.96 -5.35 10.29
C ILE A 36 7.81 -4.89 8.83
N SER A 37 8.09 -3.63 8.54
CA SER A 37 7.95 -3.06 7.20
C SER A 37 8.97 -3.66 6.22
N ILE A 38 10.23 -3.77 6.65
CA ILE A 38 11.31 -4.33 5.83
C ILE A 38 11.09 -5.81 5.56
N VAL A 39 10.87 -6.62 6.60
CA VAL A 39 10.64 -8.06 6.41
C VAL A 39 9.33 -8.31 5.66
N GLY A 40 8.31 -7.50 5.94
CA GLY A 40 7.06 -7.47 5.19
C GLY A 40 7.26 -7.34 3.69
N LEU A 41 7.99 -6.30 3.28
CA LEU A 41 8.26 -6.03 1.87
C LEU A 41 9.24 -7.02 1.25
N LEU A 42 10.30 -7.42 1.95
CA LEU A 42 11.28 -8.38 1.43
C LEU A 42 10.64 -9.75 1.17
N VAL A 43 9.93 -10.30 2.15
CA VAL A 43 9.21 -11.57 1.99
C VAL A 43 8.11 -11.44 0.95
N GLY A 44 7.37 -10.32 0.94
CA GLY A 44 6.36 -10.04 -0.07
C GLY A 44 6.94 -10.01 -1.48
N SER A 45 8.11 -9.40 -1.66
CA SER A 45 8.78 -9.24 -2.96
C SER A 45 9.38 -10.53 -3.52
N ALA A 46 9.76 -11.49 -2.67
CA ALA A 46 10.33 -12.77 -3.09
C ALA A 46 9.43 -13.51 -4.09
N PHE A 47 8.12 -13.42 -3.89
CA PHE A 47 7.10 -13.84 -4.85
C PHE A 47 6.01 -12.76 -4.92
N ALA A 48 6.35 -11.61 -5.51
CA ALA A 48 5.55 -10.38 -5.50
C ALA A 48 4.06 -10.55 -5.87
N ILE A 49 3.74 -11.48 -6.77
CA ILE A 49 2.35 -11.73 -7.18
C ILE A 49 1.56 -12.44 -6.07
N VAL A 50 2.19 -13.36 -5.34
CA VAL A 50 1.51 -14.28 -4.42
C VAL A 50 1.64 -13.84 -2.97
N LEU A 51 2.83 -13.44 -2.54
CA LEU A 51 3.15 -13.16 -1.13
C LEU A 51 2.95 -11.69 -0.75
N MET A 52 2.96 -10.76 -1.70
CA MET A 52 2.78 -9.34 -1.36
C MET A 52 1.42 -9.08 -0.71
N GLY A 53 0.35 -9.71 -1.19
CA GLY A 53 -0.99 -9.59 -0.61
C GLY A 53 -1.07 -9.91 0.89
N PRO A 54 -0.77 -11.15 1.32
CA PRO A 54 -0.78 -11.52 2.74
C PRO A 54 0.23 -10.72 3.57
N MET A 55 1.42 -10.39 3.04
CA MET A 55 2.38 -9.57 3.79
C MET A 55 1.87 -8.15 4.01
N MET A 56 1.21 -7.53 3.02
CA MET A 56 0.58 -6.22 3.19
C MET A 56 -0.55 -6.27 4.22
N CYS A 57 -1.39 -7.32 4.20
CA CYS A 57 -2.38 -7.56 5.26
C CYS A 57 -1.70 -7.62 6.64
N GLY A 58 -0.59 -8.35 6.75
CA GLY A 58 0.21 -8.50 7.97
C GLY A 58 0.77 -7.19 8.52
N ILE A 59 1.36 -6.38 7.64
CA ILE A 59 1.82 -5.03 7.95
C ILE A 59 0.64 -4.22 8.53
N PHE A 60 -0.48 -4.16 7.81
CA PHE A 60 -1.61 -3.35 8.26
C PHE A 60 -2.26 -3.87 9.56
N ILE A 61 -2.27 -5.19 9.82
CA ILE A 61 -2.67 -5.73 11.12
C ILE A 61 -1.81 -5.11 12.23
N CYS A 62 -0.48 -5.14 12.10
CA CYS A 62 0.43 -4.60 13.11
C CYS A 62 0.18 -3.11 13.37
N PHE A 63 0.03 -2.29 12.34
CA PHE A 63 -0.21 -0.86 12.50
C PHE A 63 -1.61 -0.56 13.07
N LEU A 64 -2.64 -1.30 12.67
CA LEU A 64 -4.00 -1.13 13.21
C LEU A 64 -4.09 -1.55 14.68
N GLN A 65 -3.42 -2.64 15.08
CA GLN A 65 -3.29 -3.05 16.48
C GLN A 65 -2.62 -1.96 17.31
N ARG A 66 -1.50 -1.42 16.81
CA ARG A 66 -0.81 -0.31 17.49
C ARG A 66 -1.69 0.92 17.65
N LYS A 67 -2.50 1.25 16.64
CA LYS A 67 -3.45 2.37 16.68
C LYS A 67 -4.56 2.17 17.71
N ARG A 68 -4.94 0.92 18.00
CA ARG A 68 -5.87 0.55 19.09
C ARG A 68 -5.23 0.51 20.48
N GLY A 69 -3.92 0.75 20.58
CA GLY A 69 -3.19 0.62 21.86
C GLY A 69 -2.87 -0.83 22.24
N GLU A 70 -3.07 -1.79 21.32
CA GLU A 70 -2.73 -3.19 21.55
C GLU A 70 -1.21 -3.40 21.47
N GLN A 71 -0.72 -4.45 22.14
CA GLN A 71 0.68 -4.85 22.05
C GLN A 71 0.94 -5.54 20.71
N VAL A 72 2.01 -5.13 20.03
CA VAL A 72 2.44 -5.69 18.74
C VAL A 72 3.76 -6.41 18.93
N GLU A 73 3.81 -7.65 18.47
CA GLU A 73 5.02 -8.46 18.39
C GLU A 73 5.43 -8.65 16.93
N PHE A 74 6.72 -8.84 16.68
CA PHE A 74 7.25 -8.98 15.32
C PHE A 74 6.57 -10.10 14.52
N GLY A 75 6.32 -11.26 15.15
CA GLY A 75 5.67 -12.40 14.50
C GLY A 75 4.23 -12.12 14.03
N THR A 76 3.60 -11.05 14.53
CA THR A 76 2.24 -10.66 14.14
C THR A 76 2.12 -10.33 12.66
N VAL A 77 3.21 -9.90 12.01
CA VAL A 77 3.21 -9.63 10.57
C VAL A 77 2.80 -10.88 9.77
N PHE A 78 3.13 -12.08 10.24
CA PHE A 78 2.77 -13.31 9.55
C PHE A 78 1.30 -13.72 9.74
N LYS A 79 0.54 -13.08 10.64
CA LYS A 79 -0.92 -13.28 10.72
C LYS A 79 -1.65 -12.78 9.48
N GLY A 80 -1.00 -11.97 8.64
CA GLY A 80 -1.53 -11.58 7.33
C GLY A 80 -1.84 -12.76 6.40
N PHE A 81 -1.22 -13.93 6.60
CA PHE A 81 -1.53 -15.15 5.87
C PHE A 81 -2.92 -15.73 6.18
N GLU A 82 -3.54 -15.39 7.31
CA GLU A 82 -4.95 -15.72 7.56
C GLU A 82 -5.88 -15.06 6.53
N TYR A 83 -5.44 -13.96 5.93
CA TYR A 83 -6.14 -13.20 4.89
C TYR A 83 -5.54 -13.43 3.50
N PHE A 84 -4.90 -14.58 3.28
CA PHE A 84 -4.20 -14.90 2.03
C PHE A 84 -5.07 -14.70 0.79
N VAL A 85 -6.25 -15.33 0.72
CA VAL A 85 -7.11 -15.28 -0.47
C VAL A 85 -7.64 -13.86 -0.74
N PRO A 86 -8.25 -13.15 0.24
CA PRO A 86 -8.65 -11.76 0.02
C PRO A 86 -7.48 -10.84 -0.37
N GLY A 87 -6.33 -10.98 0.30
CA GLY A 87 -5.13 -10.20 0.00
C GLY A 87 -4.56 -10.49 -1.39
N LEU A 88 -4.56 -11.75 -1.82
CA LEU A 88 -4.16 -12.17 -3.16
C LEU A 88 -5.08 -11.58 -4.23
N ILE A 89 -6.40 -11.58 -4.01
CA ILE A 89 -7.36 -10.96 -4.92
C ILE A 89 -7.06 -9.45 -5.07
N VAL A 90 -6.81 -8.75 -3.96
CA VAL A 90 -6.43 -7.33 -4.01
C VAL A 90 -5.15 -7.14 -4.81
N GLN A 91 -4.12 -7.96 -4.54
CA GLN A 91 -2.83 -7.88 -5.21
C GLN A 91 -2.91 -8.17 -6.72
N LEU A 92 -3.64 -9.21 -7.12
CA LEU A 92 -3.82 -9.58 -8.53
C LEU A 92 -4.52 -8.46 -9.30
N ILE A 93 -5.61 -7.91 -8.76
CA ILE A 93 -6.36 -6.84 -9.41
C ILE A 93 -5.53 -5.56 -9.48
N LYS A 94 -4.78 -5.24 -8.41
CA LYS A 94 -3.85 -4.11 -8.38
C LYS A 94 -2.74 -4.24 -9.43
N ALA A 95 -2.29 -5.47 -9.72
CA ALA A 95 -1.21 -5.73 -10.67
C ALA A 95 -1.62 -5.63 -12.15
N ILE A 96 -2.90 -5.85 -12.48
CA ILE A 96 -3.37 -5.89 -13.89
C ILE A 96 -2.98 -4.63 -14.67
N PRO A 97 -3.23 -3.39 -14.22
CA PRO A 97 -2.90 -2.20 -15.01
C PRO A 97 -1.39 -2.05 -15.24
N ILE A 98 -0.57 -2.45 -14.25
CA ILE A 98 0.90 -2.44 -14.38
C ILE A 98 1.34 -3.48 -15.40
N ILE A 99 0.80 -4.69 -15.38
CA ILE A 99 1.12 -5.75 -16.35
C ILE A 99 0.72 -5.33 -17.76
N VAL A 100 -0.48 -4.75 -17.93
CA VAL A 100 -0.98 -4.25 -19.22
C VAL A 100 -0.09 -3.15 -19.77
N LEU A 101 0.54 -2.34 -18.91
CA LEU A 101 1.48 -1.30 -19.32
C LEU A 101 2.88 -1.87 -19.62
N MET A 102 3.37 -2.77 -18.77
CA MET A 102 4.73 -3.33 -18.85
C MET A 102 4.93 -4.29 -20.01
N VAL A 103 3.99 -5.22 -20.23
CA VAL A 103 4.17 -6.30 -21.21
C VAL A 103 4.33 -5.75 -22.64
N PRO A 104 3.46 -4.86 -23.14
CA PRO A 104 3.63 -4.29 -24.48
C PRO A 104 4.92 -3.47 -24.61
N PHE A 105 5.30 -2.72 -23.57
CA PHE A 105 6.54 -1.95 -23.56
C PHE A 105 7.76 -2.85 -23.73
N TYR A 106 7.86 -3.92 -22.95
CA TYR A 106 8.98 -4.87 -23.07
C TYR A 106 8.96 -5.61 -24.41
N ILE A 107 7.79 -5.94 -24.97
CA ILE A 107 7.70 -6.53 -26.31
C ILE A 107 8.25 -5.58 -27.37
N VAL A 108 7.87 -4.30 -27.33
CA VAL A 108 8.38 -3.28 -28.25
C VAL A 108 9.88 -3.10 -28.07
N MET A 109 10.36 -3.03 -26.82
CA MET A 109 11.79 -2.88 -26.53
C MET A 109 12.61 -4.06 -27.05
N LEU A 110 12.11 -5.29 -26.87
CA LEU A 110 12.73 -6.50 -27.43
C LEU A 110 12.75 -6.46 -28.96
N ALA A 111 11.64 -6.07 -29.60
CA ALA A 111 11.57 -5.96 -31.06
C ALA A 111 12.57 -4.93 -31.62
N VAL A 112 12.68 -3.77 -30.97
CA VAL A 112 13.65 -2.72 -31.33
C VAL A 112 15.08 -3.21 -31.14
N MET A 113 15.36 -3.95 -30.06
CA MET A 113 16.69 -4.53 -29.83
C MET A 113 17.06 -5.53 -30.94
N PHE A 114 16.14 -6.43 -31.32
CA PHE A 114 16.38 -7.39 -32.40
C PHE A 114 16.50 -6.75 -33.78
N SER A 115 15.74 -5.69 -34.07
CA SER A 115 15.82 -5.00 -35.36
C SER A 115 17.15 -4.28 -35.56
N ASN A 116 17.79 -3.84 -34.47
CA ASN A 116 19.06 -3.12 -34.49
C ASN A 116 20.28 -4.03 -34.20
N MET A 117 20.08 -5.36 -34.10
CA MET A 117 21.18 -6.29 -33.90
C MET A 117 22.04 -6.39 -35.18
N PRO A 118 23.36 -6.12 -35.13
CA PRO A 118 24.21 -6.10 -36.31
C PRO A 118 24.29 -7.51 -36.92
N ARG A 119 23.90 -7.62 -38.20
CA ARG A 119 23.84 -8.91 -38.92
C ARG A 119 25.15 -9.30 -39.60
N GLY A 120 26.21 -8.49 -39.50
CA GLY A 120 27.41 -8.64 -40.33
C GLY A 120 28.73 -8.12 -39.75
N GLY A 121 28.93 -8.11 -38.44
CA GLY A 121 30.20 -7.67 -37.83
C GLY A 121 30.48 -6.16 -37.94
N GLU A 122 29.59 -5.40 -38.57
CA GLU A 122 29.65 -3.94 -38.55
C GLU A 122 29.45 -3.42 -37.12
N PRO A 123 30.28 -2.46 -36.67
CA PRO A 123 30.11 -1.85 -35.36
C PRO A 123 28.77 -1.13 -35.28
N ILE A 124 28.01 -1.40 -34.21
CA ILE A 124 26.77 -0.69 -33.92
C ILE A 124 27.12 0.78 -33.68
N ASP A 125 26.47 1.70 -34.36
CA ASP A 125 26.47 3.10 -33.92
C ASP A 125 25.64 3.18 -32.62
N GLU A 126 26.33 2.99 -31.49
CA GLU A 126 25.73 2.96 -30.16
C GLU A 126 24.87 4.20 -29.90
N ARG A 127 25.25 5.37 -30.43
CA ARG A 127 24.51 6.62 -30.23
C ARG A 127 23.15 6.60 -30.93
N SER A 128 23.05 5.95 -32.09
CA SER A 128 21.81 5.85 -32.86
C SER A 128 20.73 4.99 -32.18
N VAL A 129 21.14 4.08 -31.30
CA VAL A 129 20.24 3.16 -30.58
C VAL A 129 20.04 3.58 -29.12
N MET A 130 21.13 3.94 -28.44
CA MET A 130 21.15 4.19 -27.00
C MET A 130 20.37 5.45 -26.61
N PHE A 131 20.57 6.59 -27.30
CA PHE A 131 19.90 7.84 -26.95
C PHE A 131 18.37 7.76 -27.11
N PRO A 132 17.81 7.24 -28.23
CA PRO A 132 16.36 7.05 -28.35
C PRO A 132 15.80 6.06 -27.32
N MET A 133 16.52 4.97 -27.01
CA MET A 133 16.08 4.00 -26.00
C MET A 133 16.00 4.64 -24.62
N PHE A 134 17.01 5.40 -24.19
CA PHE A 134 16.96 6.13 -22.92
C PHE A 134 15.83 7.15 -22.89
N GLY A 135 15.60 7.88 -23.99
CA GLY A 135 14.50 8.84 -24.08
C GLY A 135 13.13 8.17 -23.89
N ILE A 136 12.90 7.05 -24.60
CA ILE A 136 11.68 6.26 -24.49
C ILE A 136 11.51 5.67 -23.09
N GLU A 137 12.59 5.16 -22.49
CA GLU A 137 12.58 4.58 -21.15
C GLU A 137 12.25 5.62 -20.07
N ILE A 138 12.80 6.84 -20.17
CA ILE A 138 12.48 7.94 -19.25
C ILE A 138 10.99 8.30 -19.36
N VAL A 139 10.47 8.47 -20.57
CA VAL A 139 9.04 8.78 -20.78
C VAL A 139 8.17 7.67 -20.22
N PHE A 140 8.51 6.41 -20.49
CA PHE A 140 7.79 5.27 -19.98
C PHE A 140 7.82 5.18 -18.45
N PHE A 141 8.98 5.41 -17.85
CA PHE A 141 9.15 5.46 -16.39
C PHE A 141 8.26 6.53 -15.76
N LEU A 142 8.16 7.72 -16.36
CA LEU A 142 7.23 8.77 -15.91
C LEU A 142 5.77 8.34 -16.01
N VAL A 143 5.38 7.66 -17.10
CA VAL A 143 4.03 7.10 -17.26
C VAL A 143 3.74 6.06 -16.16
N VAL A 144 4.69 5.17 -15.87
CA VAL A 144 4.56 4.15 -14.81
C VAL A 144 4.40 4.79 -13.44
N ILE A 145 5.15 5.86 -13.15
CA ILE A 145 4.99 6.62 -11.88
C ILE A 145 3.57 7.17 -11.77
N VAL A 146 3.07 7.84 -12.80
CA VAL A 146 1.72 8.44 -12.80
C VAL A 146 0.67 7.35 -12.62
N VAL A 147 0.76 6.26 -13.37
CA VAL A 147 -0.17 5.12 -13.26
C VAL A 147 -0.09 4.49 -11.88
N SER A 148 1.10 4.32 -11.30
CA SER A 148 1.28 3.74 -9.96
C SER A 148 0.65 4.61 -8.88
N ILE A 149 0.78 5.94 -8.97
CA ILE A 149 0.11 6.88 -8.06
C ILE A 149 -1.41 6.76 -8.18
N LEU A 150 -1.94 6.67 -9.40
CA LEU A 150 -3.38 6.51 -9.62
C LEU A 150 -3.91 5.17 -9.08
N ILE A 151 -3.14 4.08 -9.24
CA ILE A 151 -3.50 2.79 -8.66
C ILE A 151 -3.47 2.89 -7.13
N GLU A 152 -2.39 3.41 -6.54
CA GLU A 152 -2.29 3.55 -5.09
C GLU A 152 -3.43 4.40 -4.53
N LEU A 153 -3.80 5.49 -5.20
CA LEU A 153 -4.91 6.36 -4.83
C LEU A 153 -6.21 5.61 -4.58
N PHE A 154 -6.53 4.60 -5.38
CA PHE A 154 -7.77 3.84 -5.23
C PHE A 154 -7.62 2.56 -4.40
N PHE A 155 -6.40 2.04 -4.24
CA PHE A 155 -6.13 0.77 -3.55
C PHE A 155 -5.53 0.93 -2.15
N VAL A 156 -5.14 2.14 -1.74
CA VAL A 156 -4.46 2.42 -0.46
C VAL A 156 -5.21 1.88 0.76
N PHE A 157 -6.55 1.83 0.73
CA PHE A 157 -7.36 1.31 1.84
C PHE A 157 -7.85 -0.13 1.64
N ALA A 158 -7.54 -0.78 0.52
CA ALA A 158 -8.03 -2.13 0.24
C ALA A 158 -7.49 -3.16 1.25
N PHE A 159 -6.18 -3.20 1.50
CA PHE A 159 -5.60 -4.12 2.48
C PHE A 159 -6.04 -3.83 3.93
N PRO A 160 -6.05 -2.57 4.42
CA PRO A 160 -6.65 -2.23 5.72
C PRO A 160 -8.11 -2.71 5.85
N LEU A 161 -8.94 -2.50 4.82
CA LEU A 161 -10.34 -2.91 4.84
C LEU A 161 -10.52 -4.43 4.89
N VAL A 162 -9.66 -5.19 4.19
CA VAL A 162 -9.65 -6.66 4.26
C VAL A 162 -9.42 -7.13 5.70
N VAL A 163 -8.42 -6.58 6.39
CA VAL A 163 -8.05 -7.08 7.72
C VAL A 163 -8.92 -6.53 8.85
N ASP A 164 -9.29 -5.25 8.78
CA ASP A 164 -10.04 -4.56 9.82
C ASP A 164 -11.54 -4.89 9.77
N ARG A 165 -12.12 -4.88 8.57
CA ARG A 165 -13.56 -5.11 8.36
C ARG A 165 -13.88 -6.53 7.87
N ARG A 166 -12.87 -7.39 7.72
CA ARG A 166 -13.00 -8.79 7.25
C ARG A 166 -13.74 -8.91 5.93
N LEU A 167 -13.55 -7.94 5.03
CA LEU A 167 -14.18 -7.90 3.73
C LEU A 167 -13.49 -8.85 2.75
N SER A 168 -14.24 -9.36 1.76
CA SER A 168 -13.62 -10.01 0.61
C SER A 168 -12.78 -9.01 -0.20
N GLY A 169 -11.79 -9.50 -0.95
CA GLY A 169 -10.86 -8.63 -1.68
C GLY A 169 -11.56 -7.66 -2.65
N LEU A 170 -12.59 -8.12 -3.37
CA LEU A 170 -13.37 -7.28 -4.27
C LEU A 170 -14.23 -6.23 -3.54
N GLU A 171 -14.85 -6.60 -2.42
CA GLU A 171 -15.64 -5.65 -1.63
C GLU A 171 -14.76 -4.57 -1.00
N ALA A 172 -13.58 -4.96 -0.52
CA ALA A 172 -12.58 -4.03 -0.01
C ALA A 172 -12.12 -3.04 -1.09
N ILE A 173 -11.84 -3.50 -2.31
CA ILE A 173 -11.50 -2.60 -3.44
C ILE A 173 -12.63 -1.63 -3.75
N LYS A 174 -13.87 -2.12 -3.87
CA LYS A 174 -15.03 -1.27 -4.19
C LYS A 174 -15.26 -0.21 -3.11
N LEU A 175 -15.11 -0.59 -1.84
CA LEU A 175 -15.26 0.35 -0.72
C LEU A 175 -14.09 1.35 -0.67
N SER A 176 -12.85 0.90 -0.88
CA SER A 176 -11.67 1.76 -1.01
C SER A 176 -11.87 2.80 -2.11
N PHE A 177 -12.31 2.36 -3.30
CA PHE A 177 -12.56 3.26 -4.44
C PHE A 177 -13.59 4.35 -4.11
N ARG A 178 -14.72 3.98 -3.49
CA ARG A 178 -15.76 4.95 -3.08
C ARG A 178 -15.24 5.95 -2.06
N ALA A 179 -14.53 5.46 -1.04
CA ALA A 179 -13.99 6.31 0.02
C ALA A 179 -12.91 7.26 -0.50
N CYS A 180 -12.02 6.78 -1.37
CA CYS A 180 -10.99 7.61 -2.01
C CYS A 180 -11.60 8.65 -2.94
N LYS A 181 -12.65 8.31 -3.72
CA LYS A 181 -13.35 9.29 -4.55
C LYS A 181 -13.96 10.43 -3.71
N ALA A 182 -14.54 10.10 -2.56
CA ALA A 182 -15.11 11.09 -1.63
C ALA A 182 -14.05 11.92 -0.88
N ASN A 183 -12.81 11.45 -0.81
CA ASN A 183 -11.68 12.09 -0.11
C ASN A 183 -10.51 12.41 -1.07
N PHE A 184 -10.79 12.58 -2.35
CA PHE A 184 -9.78 12.50 -3.42
C PHE A 184 -8.57 13.42 -3.19
N SER A 185 -8.81 14.70 -2.93
CA SER A 185 -7.74 15.69 -2.74
C SER A 185 -6.88 15.38 -1.51
N GLY A 186 -7.51 14.93 -0.43
CA GLY A 186 -6.82 14.58 0.81
C GLY A 186 -5.97 13.32 0.67
N VAL A 187 -6.49 12.26 0.02
CA VAL A 187 -5.72 11.04 -0.25
C VAL A 187 -4.60 11.33 -1.23
N LEU A 188 -4.87 12.06 -2.32
CA LEU A 188 -3.87 12.44 -3.31
C LEU A 188 -2.75 13.27 -2.67
N GLY A 189 -3.10 14.27 -1.85
CA GLY A 189 -2.13 15.07 -1.12
C GLY A 189 -1.25 14.23 -0.18
N LEU A 190 -1.84 13.22 0.50
CA LEU A 190 -1.09 12.29 1.34
C LEU A 190 -0.16 11.40 0.52
N LEU A 191 -0.58 10.91 -0.64
CA LEU A 191 0.26 10.12 -1.52
C LEU A 191 1.42 10.94 -2.09
N LEU A 192 1.16 12.17 -2.55
CA LEU A 192 2.20 13.06 -3.05
C LEU A 192 3.20 13.44 -1.95
N LEU A 193 2.72 13.70 -0.73
CA LEU A 193 3.58 13.98 0.41
C LEU A 193 4.48 12.78 0.77
N ASN A 194 3.91 11.58 0.84
CA ASN A 194 4.68 10.37 1.07
C ASN A 194 5.66 10.08 -0.08
N ALA A 195 5.27 10.32 -1.33
CA ALA A 195 6.14 10.19 -2.49
C ALA A 195 7.31 11.19 -2.43
N ALA A 196 7.08 12.43 -2.02
CA ALA A 196 8.12 13.43 -1.85
C ALA A 196 9.14 13.01 -0.77
N PHE A 197 8.68 12.53 0.39
CA PHE A 197 9.57 11.98 1.41
C PHE A 197 10.33 10.74 0.92
N GLY A 198 9.67 9.88 0.13
CA GLY A 198 10.31 8.75 -0.54
C GLY A 198 11.44 9.18 -1.48
N ILE A 199 11.23 10.24 -2.29
CA ILE A 199 12.24 10.80 -3.20
C ILE A 199 13.40 11.41 -2.40
N VAL A 200 13.13 12.18 -1.33
CA VAL A 200 14.20 12.68 -0.44
C VAL A 200 15.00 11.52 0.16
N GLY A 201 14.32 10.46 0.59
CA GLY A 201 14.96 9.24 1.07
C GLY A 201 15.81 8.54 0.00
N LEU A 202 15.39 8.57 -1.26
CA LEU A 202 16.13 8.04 -2.42
C LEU A 202 17.41 8.84 -2.66
N LEU A 203 17.32 10.17 -2.63
CA LEU A 203 18.45 11.09 -2.79
C LEU A 203 19.49 10.94 -1.67
N CYS A 204 19.07 10.51 -0.48
CA CYS A 204 19.94 10.11 0.63
C CYS A 204 20.47 8.66 0.46
N CYS A 205 21.06 8.36 -0.71
CA CYS A 205 21.70 7.07 -1.04
C CYS A 205 20.81 5.82 -0.92
N LEU A 206 19.52 5.93 -1.28
CA LEU A 206 18.49 4.86 -1.20
C LEU A 206 18.12 4.41 0.23
N ILE A 207 19.06 4.50 1.18
CA ILE A 207 18.91 4.05 2.56
C ILE A 207 17.80 4.83 3.25
N GLY A 208 17.73 6.14 3.04
CA GLY A 208 16.71 7.00 3.66
C GLY A 208 15.27 6.60 3.34
N ALA A 209 15.01 6.07 2.15
CA ALA A 209 13.68 5.63 1.75
C ALA A 209 13.17 4.47 2.63
N TYR A 210 14.06 3.53 3.00
CA TYR A 210 13.72 2.41 3.86
C TYR A 210 13.37 2.85 5.28
N PHE A 211 14.07 3.83 5.84
CA PHE A 211 13.75 4.42 7.14
C PHE A 211 12.40 5.16 7.14
N TYR A 212 11.97 5.69 5.99
CA TYR A 212 10.68 6.36 5.88
C TYR A 212 9.48 5.40 5.75
N LEU A 213 9.69 4.17 5.27
CA LEU A 213 8.62 3.17 5.06
C LEU A 213 7.65 2.99 6.24
N PRO A 214 8.10 2.74 7.49
CA PRO A 214 7.17 2.55 8.59
C PRO A 214 6.34 3.81 8.88
N VAL A 215 6.88 5.00 8.63
CA VAL A 215 6.15 6.27 8.78
C VAL A 215 5.07 6.40 7.71
N SER A 216 5.39 6.02 6.47
CA SER A 216 4.42 5.97 5.36
C SER A 216 3.23 5.07 5.69
N PHE A 217 3.49 3.82 6.11
CA PHE A 217 2.42 2.90 6.53
C PHE A 217 1.59 3.42 7.72
N ALA A 218 2.25 4.01 8.72
CA ALA A 218 1.55 4.63 9.85
C ALA A 218 0.63 5.77 9.39
N SER A 219 1.09 6.61 8.45
CA SER A 219 0.30 7.71 7.90
C SER A 219 -0.95 7.22 7.18
N TYR A 220 -0.85 6.10 6.44
CA TYR A 220 -1.99 5.47 5.80
C TYR A 220 -2.98 4.88 6.80
N VAL A 221 -2.50 4.30 7.91
CA VAL A 221 -3.39 3.81 8.98
C VAL A 221 -4.10 4.95 9.71
N VAL A 222 -3.42 6.08 9.92
CA VAL A 222 -4.07 7.28 10.48
C VAL A 222 -5.15 7.79 9.52
N ALA A 223 -4.83 7.94 8.24
CA ALA A 223 -5.80 8.37 7.23
C ALA A 223 -6.98 7.38 7.13
N TYR A 224 -6.69 6.08 7.16
CA TYR A 224 -7.68 5.02 7.17
C TYR A 224 -8.64 5.18 8.35
N ARG A 225 -8.15 5.38 9.58
CA ARG A 225 -9.01 5.56 10.77
C ARG A 225 -9.82 6.85 10.77
N ARG A 226 -9.33 7.91 10.12
CA ARG A 226 -10.11 9.15 9.95
C ARG A 226 -11.31 8.94 9.03
N ILE A 227 -11.11 8.18 7.94
CA ILE A 227 -12.16 7.86 6.96
C ILE A 227 -13.09 6.78 7.49
N PHE A 228 -12.54 5.77 8.16
CA PHE A 228 -13.22 4.57 8.63
C PHE A 228 -13.08 4.48 10.16
N PRO A 229 -14.03 5.08 10.91
CA PRO A 229 -14.06 4.98 12.36
C PRO A 229 -14.10 3.52 12.84
N GLU A 230 -13.65 3.31 14.08
CA GLU A 230 -13.76 2.01 14.72
C GLU A 230 -15.22 1.63 14.92
N ILE A 231 -15.55 0.38 14.61
CA ILE A 231 -16.88 -0.16 14.85
C ILE A 231 -16.93 -0.49 16.35
N PRO A 232 -17.84 0.12 17.14
CA PRO A 232 -17.97 -0.19 18.56
C PRO A 232 -18.19 -1.68 18.73
N GLN A 233 -17.35 -2.35 19.53
CA GLN A 233 -17.67 -3.70 19.97
C GLN A 233 -18.83 -3.59 20.95
N ASN A 234 -20.03 -4.00 20.52
CA ASN A 234 -21.16 -4.21 21.43
C ASN A 234 -20.79 -5.38 22.35
N PHE A 235 -20.16 -5.10 23.49
CA PHE A 235 -20.12 -6.06 24.58
C PHE A 235 -21.56 -6.23 25.07
N PRO A 236 -22.15 -7.43 25.01
CA PRO A 236 -23.39 -7.67 25.73
C PRO A 236 -23.11 -7.36 27.20
N LEU A 237 -23.83 -6.38 27.76
CA LEU A 237 -23.76 -6.09 29.19
C LEU A 237 -24.05 -7.40 29.93
N PRO A 238 -23.28 -7.76 30.98
CA PRO A 238 -23.64 -8.89 31.81
C PRO A 238 -25.07 -8.69 32.31
N PRO A 239 -25.90 -9.74 32.35
CA PRO A 239 -27.27 -9.63 32.84
C PRO A 239 -27.27 -8.99 34.24
N PRO A 240 -28.24 -8.13 34.55
CA PRO A 240 -28.32 -7.49 35.86
C PRO A 240 -28.28 -8.58 36.94
N PRO A 241 -27.56 -8.36 38.06
CA PRO A 241 -27.50 -9.33 39.13
C PRO A 241 -28.93 -9.71 39.54
N PRO A 242 -29.24 -11.00 39.75
CA PRO A 242 -30.56 -11.41 40.18
C PRO A 242 -30.93 -10.60 41.42
N ALA A 243 -32.08 -9.92 41.36
CA ALA A 243 -32.62 -9.19 42.50
C ALA A 243 -32.60 -10.14 43.70
N SER A 244 -31.90 -9.71 44.74
CA SER A 244 -31.70 -10.45 45.99
C SER A 244 -32.94 -11.24 46.37
N TRP A 245 -32.76 -12.53 46.67
CA TRP A 245 -33.75 -13.39 47.32
C TRP A 245 -34.09 -12.84 48.71
N ALA A 246 -35.01 -11.89 48.75
CA ALA A 246 -35.67 -11.43 49.98
C ALA A 246 -36.97 -12.24 50.18
#